data_AF-A0A4Y8UV72-F1
#
_entry.id   AF-A0A4Y8UV72-F1
#
_cell.length_a   1.000
_cell.length_b   1.000
_cell.length_c   1.000
_cell.angle_alpha   90.00
_cell.angle_beta   90.00
_cell.angle_gamma   90.00
#
_symmetry.space_group_name_H-M   'P 1'
#
loop_
_entity.id
_entity.type
_entity.pdbx_description
1 polymer ?
#
loop_
_entity_poly.entity_id
_entity_poly.type
_entity_poly.pdbx_seq_one_letter_code
_entity_poly.pdbx_strand_id
1 'polypeptide(L)'
;MTIMLAKTREARGFTLIELLIAMSLTVLTGAISYQFLDASIRVQSQGDAALQSLADIEQTWQMMTSDLQHSIDRPVGKPAVGADMLSALESGSNGQGRRPAMMSAQFDNVLLSELTGRDGALLWFTRHGWVNPLGQQRSGLQRVLYRLDNNGNLFRDYWPERNQLFSSVPEGSVLLLDNVQAINITFLPHGQYPDAAAWLPYWPPTLTPIPTPPTASVPDEQPQPRWLPAALKVSLQTGELGLVERIFMLAGG
;
A
#
# COMPACT_ATOMS: atom_id res chain seq x y z
N MET A 1 35.75 -50.04 79.41
CA MET A 1 34.94 -50.45 78.25
C MET A 1 33.83 -49.42 78.09
N THR A 2 34.01 -48.46 77.17
CA THR A 2 33.13 -47.31 76.98
C THR A 2 32.04 -47.68 75.98
N ILE A 3 30.78 -47.73 76.42
CA ILE A 3 29.64 -48.04 75.55
C ILE A 3 29.10 -46.71 75.01
N MET A 4 29.23 -46.50 73.70
CA MET A 4 28.55 -45.41 73.00
C MET A 4 27.03 -45.65 73.02
N LEU A 5 26.26 -44.70 73.57
CA LEU A 5 24.81 -44.66 73.43
C LEU A 5 24.43 -44.04 72.08
N ALA A 6 23.93 -44.87 71.16
CA ALA A 6 23.31 -44.41 69.92
C ALA A 6 21.98 -43.71 70.24
N LYS A 7 21.90 -42.41 69.92
CA LYS A 7 20.69 -41.61 70.10
C LYS A 7 19.63 -42.04 69.08
N THR A 8 18.60 -42.76 69.51
CA THR A 8 17.42 -43.06 68.70
C THR A 8 16.67 -41.76 68.38
N ARG A 9 16.51 -41.49 67.08
CA ARG A 9 15.84 -40.29 66.57
C ARG A 9 14.32 -40.55 66.59
N GLU A 10 13.57 -39.84 67.43
CA GLU A 10 12.11 -39.96 67.48
C GLU A 10 11.47 -39.48 66.16
N ALA A 11 10.66 -40.32 65.54
CA ALA A 11 9.88 -39.98 64.36
C ALA A 11 8.68 -39.12 64.77
N ARG A 12 8.69 -37.84 64.39
CA ARG A 12 7.55 -36.94 64.59
C ARG A 12 6.49 -37.20 63.51
N GLY A 13 5.24 -37.38 63.92
CA GLY A 13 4.10 -37.46 63.00
C GLY A 13 3.76 -36.11 62.39
N PHE A 14 3.25 -36.11 61.15
CA PHE A 14 2.87 -34.90 60.40
C PHE A 14 1.66 -34.21 61.04
N THR A 15 1.67 -32.88 61.11
CA THR A 15 0.54 -32.10 61.64
C THR A 15 -0.46 -31.75 60.53
N LEU A 16 -1.75 -31.63 60.87
CA LEU A 16 -2.81 -31.26 59.91
C LEU A 16 -2.53 -29.89 59.25
N ILE A 17 -1.96 -28.96 60.01
CA ILE A 17 -1.60 -27.64 59.50
C ILE A 17 -0.50 -27.70 58.43
N GLU A 18 0.43 -28.64 58.54
CA GLU A 18 1.54 -28.80 57.59
C GLU A 18 1.06 -29.35 56.25
N LEU A 19 0.11 -30.30 56.28
CA LEU A 19 -0.57 -30.77 55.07
C LEU A 19 -1.37 -29.64 54.40
N LEU A 20 -2.10 -28.84 55.17
CA LEU A 20 -2.87 -27.71 54.65
C LEU A 20 -1.97 -26.62 54.04
N ILE A 21 -0.83 -26.33 54.66
CA ILE A 21 0.16 -25.40 54.12
C ILE A 21 0.77 -25.96 52.82
N ALA A 22 1.14 -27.24 52.80
CA ALA A 22 1.72 -27.86 51.61
C ALA A 22 0.74 -27.85 50.42
N MET A 23 -0.53 -28.19 50.66
CA MET A 23 -1.56 -28.16 49.63
C MET A 23 -1.87 -26.73 49.16
N SER A 24 -1.98 -25.76 50.07
CA SER A 24 -2.26 -24.37 49.68
C SER A 24 -1.12 -23.76 48.88
N LEU A 25 0.14 -24.01 49.26
CA LEU A 25 1.30 -23.56 48.51
C LEU A 25 1.37 -24.22 47.13
N THR A 26 1.09 -25.53 47.04
CA THR A 26 1.10 -26.26 45.76
C THR A 26 0.05 -25.73 44.79
N VAL A 27 -1.16 -25.46 45.28
CA VAL A 27 -2.23 -24.87 44.46
C VAL A 27 -1.85 -23.46 44.03
N LEU A 28 -1.26 -22.66 44.92
CA LEU A 28 -0.83 -21.29 44.62
C LEU A 28 0.27 -21.24 43.56
N THR A 29 1.34 -22.04 43.72
CA THR A 29 2.43 -22.07 42.74
C THR A 29 1.95 -22.60 41.40
N GLY A 30 1.10 -23.64 41.40
CA GLY A 30 0.44 -24.13 40.18
C GLY A 30 -0.35 -23.05 39.46
N ALA A 31 -1.19 -22.29 40.18
CA ALA A 31 -1.99 -21.21 39.60
C ALA A 31 -1.12 -20.11 38.97
N ILE A 32 -0.04 -19.69 39.65
CA ILE A 32 0.91 -18.69 39.12
C ILE A 32 1.62 -19.22 37.86
N SER A 33 2.05 -20.48 37.86
CA SER A 33 2.71 -21.09 36.70
C SER A 33 1.79 -21.14 35.48
N TYR A 34 0.51 -21.51 35.66
CA TYR A 34 -0.46 -21.48 34.56
C TYR A 34 -0.70 -20.06 34.04
N GLN A 35 -0.85 -19.07 34.93
CA GLN A 35 -1.01 -17.67 34.53
C GLN A 35 0.21 -17.14 33.76
N PHE A 36 1.42 -17.49 34.19
CA PHE A 36 2.66 -17.08 33.52
C PHE A 36 2.77 -17.68 32.12
N LEU A 37 2.49 -18.99 31.97
CA LEU A 37 2.53 -19.66 30.68
C LEU A 37 1.53 -19.04 29.70
N ASP A 38 0.30 -18.82 30.16
CA ASP A 38 -0.78 -18.23 29.36
C ASP A 38 -0.50 -16.77 28.97
N ALA A 39 0.08 -15.99 29.88
CA ALA A 39 0.57 -14.65 29.57
C ALA A 39 1.69 -14.69 28.52
N SER A 40 2.64 -15.62 28.62
CA SER A 40 3.72 -15.76 27.64
C SER A 40 3.21 -16.14 26.25
N ILE A 41 2.26 -17.07 26.15
CA ILE A 41 1.65 -17.48 24.87
C ILE A 41 0.92 -16.29 24.23
N ARG A 42 0.18 -15.51 25.02
CA ARG A 42 -0.48 -14.29 24.51
C ARG A 42 0.51 -13.24 24.02
N VAL A 43 1.57 -12.98 24.78
CA VAL A 43 2.60 -12.02 24.40
C VAL A 43 3.30 -12.46 23.11
N GLN A 44 3.57 -13.76 22.97
CA GLN A 44 4.18 -14.31 21.75
C GLN A 44 3.24 -14.17 20.54
N SER A 45 1.99 -14.62 20.66
CA SER A 45 1.02 -14.56 19.56
C SER A 45 0.69 -13.14 19.09
N GLN A 46 0.61 -12.17 20.02
CA GLN A 46 0.46 -10.75 19.66
C GLN A 46 1.71 -10.21 18.96
N GLY A 47 2.90 -10.63 19.40
CA GLY A 47 4.16 -10.28 18.74
C GLY A 47 4.24 -10.82 17.32
N ASP A 48 3.87 -12.09 17.13
CA ASP A 48 3.88 -12.74 15.82
C ASP A 48 2.92 -12.07 14.83
N ALA A 49 1.70 -11.71 15.27
CA ALA A 49 0.74 -10.97 14.44
C ALA A 49 1.26 -9.60 14.02
N ALA A 50 1.82 -8.82 14.95
CA ALA A 50 2.37 -7.50 14.65
C ALA A 50 3.57 -7.57 13.69
N LEU A 51 4.42 -8.59 13.82
CA LEU A 51 5.54 -8.83 12.90
C LEU A 51 5.05 -9.19 11.50
N GLN A 52 3.99 -9.99 11.39
CA GLN A 52 3.38 -10.34 10.11
C GLN A 52 2.80 -9.09 9.42
N SER A 53 2.02 -8.28 10.14
CA SER A 53 1.46 -7.03 9.61
C SER A 53 2.53 -6.04 9.15
N LEU A 54 3.65 -5.95 9.87
CA LEU A 54 4.80 -5.15 9.46
C LEU A 54 5.41 -5.67 8.15
N ALA A 55 5.56 -6.99 8.03
CA ALA A 55 6.09 -7.63 6.83
C ALA A 55 5.18 -7.40 5.62
N ASP A 56 3.86 -7.52 5.78
CA ASP A 56 2.87 -7.33 4.72
C ASP A 56 2.86 -5.87 4.21
N ILE A 57 2.94 -4.91 5.13
CA ILE A 57 3.09 -3.48 4.78
C ILE A 57 4.40 -3.24 4.02
N GLU A 58 5.52 -3.81 4.45
CA GLU A 58 6.77 -3.60 3.73
C GLU A 58 6.77 -4.26 2.35
N GLN A 59 6.21 -5.46 2.20
CA GLN A 59 6.04 -6.07 0.88
C GLN A 59 5.18 -5.20 -0.04
N THR A 60 4.10 -4.63 0.50
CA THR A 60 3.25 -3.66 -0.20
C THR A 60 4.07 -2.45 -0.66
N TRP A 61 4.87 -1.87 0.23
CA TRP A 61 5.71 -0.74 -0.11
C TRP A 61 6.81 -1.04 -1.11
N GLN A 62 7.42 -2.22 -1.06
CA GLN A 62 8.40 -2.64 -2.06
C GLN A 62 7.76 -2.75 -3.44
N MET A 63 6.57 -3.35 -3.52
CA MET A 63 5.81 -3.42 -4.77
C MET A 63 5.49 -2.03 -5.31
N MET A 64 4.95 -1.13 -4.48
CA MET A 64 4.65 0.25 -4.86
C MET A 64 5.89 1.03 -5.28
N THR A 65 7.00 0.87 -4.54
CA THR A 65 8.29 1.46 -4.88
C THR A 65 8.75 1.00 -6.26
N SER A 66 8.71 -0.31 -6.51
CA SER A 66 9.10 -0.89 -7.80
C SER A 66 8.23 -0.35 -8.93
N ASP A 67 6.92 -0.25 -8.75
CA ASP A 67 6.04 0.30 -9.79
C ASP A 67 6.31 1.78 -10.06
N LEU A 68 6.37 2.60 -9.01
CA LEU A 68 6.49 4.05 -9.12
C LEU A 68 7.87 4.47 -9.63
N GLN A 69 8.94 3.77 -9.25
CA GLN A 69 10.28 4.01 -9.79
C GLN A 69 10.38 3.69 -11.29
N HIS A 70 9.62 2.70 -11.76
CA HIS A 70 9.55 2.33 -13.18
C HIS A 70 8.41 3.04 -13.93
N SER A 71 7.74 3.99 -13.30
CA SER A 71 6.74 4.82 -13.98
C SER A 71 7.39 5.63 -15.10
N ILE A 72 6.64 5.82 -16.18
CA ILE A 72 7.14 6.55 -17.36
C ILE A 72 6.14 7.60 -17.80
N ASP A 73 6.65 8.72 -18.31
CA ASP A 73 5.84 9.77 -18.97
C ASP A 73 5.47 9.32 -20.40
N ARG A 74 4.75 8.19 -20.50
CA ARG A 74 4.17 7.74 -21.76
C ARG A 74 2.67 8.04 -21.74
N PRO A 75 2.18 8.88 -22.66
CA PRO A 75 0.76 9.09 -22.83
C PRO A 75 0.06 7.78 -23.17
N VAL A 76 -1.13 7.59 -22.61
CA VAL A 76 -1.95 6.42 -22.92
C VAL A 76 -2.29 6.41 -24.40
N GLY A 77 -2.31 5.22 -25.01
CA GLY A 77 -2.76 5.07 -26.39
C GLY A 77 -4.24 5.42 -26.57
N LYS A 78 -4.61 5.81 -27.80
CA LYS A 78 -6.03 5.88 -28.19
C LYS A 78 -6.56 4.45 -28.34
N PRO A 79 -7.77 4.13 -27.85
CA PRO A 79 -8.35 2.82 -28.06
C PRO A 79 -8.55 2.59 -29.57
N ALA A 80 -8.27 1.38 -30.06
CA ALA A 80 -8.43 1.05 -31.47
C ALA A 80 -9.90 0.92 -31.89
N VAL A 81 -10.78 0.65 -30.94
CA VAL A 81 -12.24 0.48 -31.11
C VAL A 81 -12.93 1.02 -29.85
N GLY A 82 -14.14 1.57 -29.99
CA GLY A 82 -14.96 2.05 -28.88
C GLY A 82 -14.90 3.58 -28.68
N ALA A 83 -15.70 4.07 -27.74
CA ALA A 83 -15.68 5.48 -27.36
C ALA A 83 -14.39 5.79 -26.58
N ASP A 84 -13.74 6.88 -26.97
CA ASP A 84 -12.52 7.35 -26.34
C ASP A 84 -12.85 8.20 -25.11
N MET A 85 -12.98 7.55 -23.96
CA MET A 85 -13.40 8.22 -22.72
C MET A 85 -12.38 9.22 -22.17
N LEU A 86 -11.13 9.19 -22.66
CA LEU A 86 -10.06 10.11 -22.24
C LEU A 86 -9.89 11.31 -23.19
N SER A 87 -10.70 11.43 -24.24
CA SER A 87 -10.59 12.52 -25.21
C SER A 87 -10.75 13.91 -24.57
N ALA A 88 -11.55 14.00 -23.51
CA ALA A 88 -11.78 15.24 -22.77
C ALA A 88 -10.59 15.66 -21.89
N LEU A 89 -9.67 14.73 -21.59
CA LEU A 89 -8.48 14.99 -20.78
C LEU A 89 -7.22 15.18 -21.66
N GLU A 90 -7.36 15.20 -22.99
CA GLU A 90 -6.26 15.52 -23.90
C GLU A 90 -5.91 17.01 -23.80
N SER A 91 -4.75 17.34 -23.22
CA SER A 91 -4.28 18.73 -23.17
C SER A 91 -3.50 19.07 -24.44
N GLY A 92 -4.07 19.93 -25.28
CA GLY A 92 -3.44 20.50 -26.45
C GLY A 92 -4.46 21.05 -27.46
N SER A 93 -4.25 22.27 -27.95
CA SER A 93 -4.93 22.77 -29.14
C SER A 93 -4.28 22.14 -30.38
N ASN A 94 -5.07 21.73 -31.37
CA ASN A 94 -4.63 21.15 -32.67
C ASN A 94 -4.41 19.62 -32.74
N GLY A 95 -5.05 18.83 -31.86
CA GLY A 95 -5.09 17.36 -32.01
C GLY A 95 -3.77 16.63 -31.69
N GLN A 96 -2.75 17.36 -31.22
CA GLN A 96 -1.52 16.84 -30.62
C GLN A 96 -1.63 16.69 -29.10
N GLY A 97 -2.87 16.61 -28.58
CA GLY A 97 -3.13 16.56 -27.15
C GLY A 97 -2.46 15.35 -26.51
N ARG A 98 -1.66 15.60 -25.46
CA ARG A 98 -1.03 14.52 -24.68
C ARG A 98 -2.02 14.04 -23.62
N ARG A 99 -2.16 12.72 -23.51
CA ARG A 99 -2.92 12.07 -22.43
C ARG A 99 -2.07 11.95 -21.18
N PRO A 100 -2.70 11.96 -19.99
CA PRO A 100 -1.98 11.76 -18.74
C PRO A 100 -1.35 10.37 -18.68
N ALA A 101 -0.06 10.31 -18.28
CA ALA A 101 0.64 9.06 -18.03
C ALA A 101 0.30 8.43 -16.65
N MET A 102 -0.21 9.26 -15.75
CA MET A 102 -0.69 8.91 -14.41
C MET A 102 -1.99 9.65 -14.11
N MET A 103 -2.91 8.98 -13.44
CA MET A 103 -4.19 9.55 -13.03
C MET A 103 -4.56 9.08 -11.63
N SER A 104 -5.05 10.00 -10.83
CA SER A 104 -5.61 9.79 -9.51
C SER A 104 -6.61 10.90 -9.24
N ALA A 105 -7.83 10.55 -8.85
CA ALA A 105 -8.85 11.52 -8.50
C ALA A 105 -9.18 11.36 -7.02
N GLN A 106 -9.12 12.44 -6.22
CA GLN A 106 -9.60 12.39 -4.83
C GLN A 106 -11.12 12.62 -4.73
N PHE A 107 -11.73 13.27 -5.72
CA PHE A 107 -13.17 13.53 -5.71
C PHE A 107 -13.88 12.34 -6.31
N ASP A 108 -14.52 11.56 -5.42
CA ASP A 108 -15.32 10.37 -5.70
C ASP A 108 -14.73 9.57 -6.88
N ASN A 109 -13.90 8.58 -6.55
CA ASN A 109 -13.17 7.66 -7.46
C ASN A 109 -13.96 7.10 -8.65
N VAL A 110 -15.25 7.43 -8.77
CA VAL A 110 -16.16 7.35 -9.91
C VAL A 110 -15.47 7.52 -11.25
N LEU A 111 -14.68 8.57 -11.50
CA LEU A 111 -14.05 8.73 -12.83
C LEU A 111 -13.13 7.56 -13.18
N LEU A 112 -12.17 7.23 -12.29
CA LEU A 112 -11.27 6.11 -12.54
C LEU A 112 -12.01 4.77 -12.51
N SER A 113 -13.00 4.63 -11.64
CA SER A 113 -13.78 3.41 -11.49
C SER A 113 -14.65 3.15 -12.72
N GLU A 114 -15.25 4.19 -13.30
CA GLU A 114 -16.03 4.14 -14.53
C GLU A 114 -15.14 3.87 -15.75
N LEU A 115 -13.99 4.56 -15.85
CA LEU A 115 -13.03 4.36 -16.94
C LEU A 115 -12.49 2.93 -16.96
N THR A 116 -12.12 2.40 -15.79
CA THR A 116 -11.50 1.07 -15.66
C THR A 116 -12.51 -0.06 -15.46
N GLY A 117 -13.77 0.25 -15.20
CA GLY A 117 -14.77 -0.74 -14.76
C GLY A 117 -14.39 -1.43 -13.46
N ARG A 118 -13.65 -0.73 -12.57
CA ARG A 118 -13.11 -1.28 -11.32
C ARG A 118 -13.48 -0.37 -10.17
N ASP A 119 -14.39 -0.84 -9.33
CA ASP A 119 -14.77 -0.10 -8.14
C ASP A 119 -13.58 0.11 -7.20
N GLY A 120 -13.55 1.29 -6.58
CA GLY A 120 -12.50 1.67 -5.64
C GLY A 120 -11.15 1.95 -6.30
N ALA A 121 -11.11 2.24 -7.61
CA ALA A 121 -9.91 2.63 -8.33
C ALA A 121 -9.32 3.94 -7.77
N LEU A 122 -8.03 3.92 -7.39
CA LEU A 122 -7.36 5.03 -6.70
C LEU A 122 -6.29 5.68 -7.56
N LEU A 123 -5.37 4.87 -8.08
CA LEU A 123 -4.19 5.35 -8.78
C LEU A 123 -3.93 4.46 -9.99
N TRP A 124 -3.93 5.07 -11.17
CA TRP A 124 -3.63 4.43 -12.44
C TRP A 124 -2.39 5.07 -13.07
N PHE A 125 -1.47 4.26 -13.62
CA PHE A 125 -0.34 4.78 -14.39
C PHE A 125 0.31 3.72 -15.29
N THR A 126 1.16 4.19 -16.20
CA THR A 126 1.99 3.34 -17.06
C THR A 126 3.40 3.20 -16.49
N ARG A 127 3.93 1.98 -16.50
CA ARG A 127 5.31 1.65 -16.11
C ARG A 127 6.01 0.74 -17.11
N HIS A 128 7.34 0.68 -17.04
CA HIS A 128 8.09 -0.40 -17.67
C HIS A 128 7.75 -1.75 -17.04
N GLY A 129 7.58 -2.79 -17.85
CA GLY A 129 7.39 -4.16 -17.39
C GLY A 129 8.65 -4.73 -16.74
N TRP A 130 8.52 -5.96 -16.24
CA TRP A 130 9.58 -6.65 -15.52
C TRP A 130 10.79 -6.92 -16.43
N VAL A 131 11.99 -6.61 -15.93
CA VAL A 131 13.24 -7.03 -16.56
C VAL A 131 13.32 -8.55 -16.44
N ASN A 132 13.36 -9.23 -17.58
CA ASN A 132 13.52 -10.68 -17.60
C ASN A 132 14.97 -11.05 -17.20
N PRO A 133 15.19 -11.78 -16.09
CA PRO A 133 16.53 -12.15 -15.65
C PRO A 133 17.25 -13.15 -16.58
N LEU A 134 16.54 -13.77 -17.54
CA LEU A 134 17.09 -14.73 -18.51
C LEU A 134 17.55 -14.07 -19.83
N GLY A 135 17.66 -12.73 -19.88
CA GLY A 135 18.25 -12.00 -21.00
C GLY A 135 17.43 -12.00 -22.30
N GLN A 136 16.20 -12.51 -22.29
CA GLN A 136 15.33 -12.41 -23.47
C GLN A 136 14.68 -11.03 -23.58
N GLN A 137 14.70 -10.49 -24.80
CA GLN A 137 14.22 -9.17 -25.15
C GLN A 137 12.69 -9.07 -25.12
N ARG A 138 12.09 -8.93 -23.93
CA ARG A 138 10.68 -8.53 -23.79
C ARG A 138 10.46 -7.59 -22.60
N SER A 139 11.01 -6.36 -22.69
CA SER A 139 10.55 -5.22 -21.90
C SER A 139 9.27 -4.64 -22.53
N GLY A 140 8.13 -5.26 -22.23
CA GLY A 140 6.82 -4.70 -22.53
C GLY A 140 6.49 -3.54 -21.59
N LEU A 141 5.58 -2.66 -21.97
CA LEU A 141 5.00 -1.69 -21.06
C LEU A 141 3.80 -2.30 -20.33
N GLN A 142 3.53 -1.81 -19.12
CA GLN A 142 2.40 -2.26 -18.31
C GLN A 142 1.61 -1.09 -17.79
N ARG A 143 0.29 -1.28 -17.69
CA ARG A 143 -0.60 -0.42 -16.91
C ARG A 143 -0.77 -1.04 -15.55
N VAL A 144 -0.77 -0.23 -14.52
CA VAL A 144 -1.01 -0.64 -13.15
C VAL A 144 -2.15 0.21 -12.59
N LEU A 145 -3.04 -0.46 -11.86
CA LEU A 145 -4.11 0.18 -11.10
C LEU A 145 -4.04 -0.30 -9.65
N TYR A 146 -3.99 0.66 -8.73
CA TYR A 146 -4.23 0.42 -7.32
C TYR A 146 -5.70 0.69 -7.01
N ARG A 147 -6.33 -0.21 -6.28
CA ARG A 147 -7.73 -0.07 -5.85
C ARG A 147 -7.96 -0.61 -4.45
N LEU A 148 -8.85 0.03 -3.71
CA LEU A 148 -9.30 -0.43 -2.39
C LEU A 148 -10.75 -0.90 -2.53
N ASP A 149 -11.01 -2.19 -2.28
CA ASP A 149 -12.37 -2.71 -2.32
C ASP A 149 -13.16 -2.32 -1.05
N ASN A 150 -14.47 -2.57 -1.06
CA ASN A 150 -15.36 -2.25 0.06
C ASN A 150 -15.09 -3.10 1.31
N ASN A 151 -14.29 -4.16 1.21
CA ASN A 151 -13.92 -5.03 2.33
C ASN A 151 -12.60 -4.58 3.00
N GLY A 152 -11.97 -3.52 2.50
CA GLY A 152 -10.68 -3.05 3.00
C GLY A 152 -9.48 -3.78 2.41
N ASN A 153 -9.64 -4.45 1.28
CA ASN A 153 -8.54 -5.11 0.58
C ASN A 153 -7.92 -4.18 -0.46
N LEU A 154 -6.62 -3.91 -0.31
CA LEU A 154 -5.84 -3.15 -1.27
C LEU A 154 -5.30 -4.10 -2.34
N PHE A 155 -5.70 -3.87 -3.58
CA PHE A 155 -5.27 -4.64 -4.74
C PHE A 155 -4.39 -3.82 -5.69
N ARG A 156 -3.50 -4.54 -6.37
CA ARG A 156 -2.78 -4.11 -7.56
C ARG A 156 -3.26 -4.93 -8.76
N ASP A 157 -4.00 -4.30 -9.64
CA ASP A 157 -4.35 -4.85 -10.95
C ASP A 157 -3.30 -4.43 -11.99
N TYR A 158 -3.02 -5.30 -12.96
CA TYR A 158 -2.08 -4.97 -14.04
C TYR A 158 -2.52 -5.50 -15.40
N TRP A 159 -2.09 -4.78 -16.44
CA TRP A 159 -2.30 -5.11 -17.85
C TRP A 159 -1.00 -4.92 -18.62
N PRO A 160 -0.82 -5.63 -19.72
CA PRO A 160 0.11 -5.23 -20.75
C PRO A 160 -0.41 -3.96 -21.44
N GLU A 161 0.46 -3.00 -21.69
CA GLU A 161 0.14 -1.79 -22.45
C GLU A 161 0.08 -2.16 -23.94
N ARG A 162 -1.11 -2.58 -24.36
CA ARG A 162 -1.54 -2.76 -25.75
C ARG A 162 -2.64 -1.72 -25.99
N ASN A 163 -2.96 -1.36 -27.25
CA ASN A 163 -4.08 -0.47 -27.61
C ASN A 163 -5.46 -1.10 -27.25
N GLN A 164 -5.69 -1.32 -25.96
CA GLN A 164 -6.84 -1.96 -25.34
C GLN A 164 -7.64 -0.91 -24.59
N LEU A 165 -8.92 -1.19 -24.39
CA LEU A 165 -9.82 -0.37 -23.58
C LEU A 165 -9.32 -0.29 -22.13
N PHE A 166 -9.62 0.83 -21.46
CA PHE A 166 -9.37 0.97 -20.02
C PHE A 166 -10.19 -0.01 -19.19
N SER A 167 -11.43 -0.30 -19.61
CA SER A 167 -12.34 -1.26 -18.98
C SER A 167 -12.04 -2.73 -19.28
N SER A 168 -10.92 -3.02 -19.96
CA SER A 168 -10.51 -4.40 -20.20
C SER A 168 -10.20 -5.13 -18.88
N VAL A 169 -10.47 -6.43 -18.84
CA VAL A 169 -10.13 -7.27 -17.67
C VAL A 169 -8.60 -7.30 -17.52
N PRO A 170 -8.04 -7.11 -16.30
CA PRO A 170 -6.61 -7.20 -16.04
C PRO A 170 -6.09 -8.59 -16.35
N GLU A 171 -4.80 -8.63 -16.70
CA GLU A 171 -4.07 -9.88 -16.85
C GLU A 171 -3.89 -10.56 -15.48
N GLY A 172 -3.78 -9.77 -14.41
CA GLY A 172 -3.82 -10.28 -13.06
C GLY A 172 -4.11 -9.22 -12.00
N SER A 173 -4.52 -9.70 -10.82
CA SER A 173 -4.79 -8.91 -9.62
C SER A 173 -4.00 -9.51 -8.45
N VAL A 174 -3.25 -8.69 -7.73
CA VAL A 174 -2.46 -9.08 -6.56
C VAL A 174 -3.04 -8.40 -5.34
N LEU A 175 -3.40 -9.18 -4.30
CA LEU A 175 -3.73 -8.63 -2.98
C LEU A 175 -2.43 -8.16 -2.33
N LEU A 176 -2.37 -6.89 -1.94
CA LEU A 176 -1.20 -6.31 -1.29
C LEU A 176 -1.35 -6.30 0.23
N LEU A 177 -2.51 -5.86 0.70
CA LEU A 177 -2.80 -5.69 2.11
C LEU A 177 -4.29 -5.87 2.33
N ASP A 178 -4.66 -6.51 3.43
CA ASP A 178 -6.04 -6.59 3.91
C ASP A 178 -6.27 -5.63 5.09
N ASN A 179 -7.52 -5.52 5.54
CA ASN A 179 -7.88 -4.71 6.71
C ASN A 179 -7.44 -3.22 6.64
N VAL A 180 -7.38 -2.66 5.42
CA VAL A 180 -7.12 -1.24 5.18
C VAL A 180 -8.40 -0.44 5.42
N GLN A 181 -8.37 0.43 6.41
CA GLN A 181 -9.51 1.26 6.78
C GLN A 181 -9.65 2.49 5.89
N ALA A 182 -8.52 3.09 5.51
CA ALA A 182 -8.48 4.23 4.61
C ALA A 182 -7.12 4.30 3.90
N ILE A 183 -7.14 4.83 2.68
CA ILE A 183 -5.94 5.16 1.91
C ILE A 183 -6.10 6.56 1.33
N ASN A 184 -5.05 7.37 1.46
CA ASN A 184 -4.96 8.67 0.81
C ASN A 184 -3.69 8.75 -0.01
N ILE A 185 -3.80 9.31 -1.21
CA ILE A 185 -2.68 9.49 -2.12
C ILE A 185 -2.60 10.96 -2.49
N THR A 186 -1.44 11.57 -2.26
CA THR A 186 -1.17 12.97 -2.58
C THR A 186 0.07 13.10 -3.43
N PHE A 187 0.14 14.15 -4.24
CA PHE A 187 1.07 14.30 -5.34
C PHE A 187 1.85 15.60 -5.20
N LEU A 188 3.17 15.53 -5.34
CA LEU A 188 4.03 16.72 -5.36
C LEU A 188 4.38 17.07 -6.81
N PRO A 189 3.95 18.22 -7.34
CA PRO A 189 4.36 18.69 -8.66
C PRO A 189 5.87 18.98 -8.73
N HIS A 190 6.43 18.98 -9.94
CA HIS A 190 7.81 19.42 -10.17
C HIS A 190 8.00 20.90 -9.85
N GLY A 191 9.19 21.25 -9.35
CA GLY A 191 9.58 22.64 -9.10
C GLY A 191 8.97 23.26 -7.84
N GLN A 192 8.17 22.51 -7.08
CA GLN A 192 7.67 22.95 -5.78
C GLN A 192 8.51 22.41 -4.64
N TYR A 193 8.72 23.22 -3.62
CA TYR A 193 9.31 22.75 -2.36
C TYR A 193 8.27 21.93 -1.60
N PRO A 194 8.62 20.80 -0.96
CA PRO A 194 7.67 19.91 -0.30
C PRO A 194 7.18 20.48 1.04
N ASP A 195 6.44 21.59 0.99
CA ASP A 195 5.65 22.08 2.12
C ASP A 195 4.24 21.45 2.09
N ALA A 196 3.44 21.69 3.13
CA ALA A 196 2.11 21.10 3.24
C ALA A 196 1.13 21.57 2.14
N ALA A 197 1.34 22.75 1.55
CA ALA A 197 0.46 23.32 0.54
C ALA A 197 0.79 22.84 -0.88
N ALA A 198 2.02 22.36 -1.10
CA ALA A 198 2.49 21.85 -2.39
C ALA A 198 1.89 20.49 -2.76
N TRP A 199 1.39 19.72 -1.78
CA TRP A 199 0.80 18.40 -2.03
C TRP A 199 -0.62 18.53 -2.59
N LEU A 200 -0.80 18.07 -3.82
CA LEU A 200 -2.08 18.02 -4.49
C LEU A 200 -2.81 16.71 -4.17
N PRO A 201 -4.14 16.74 -4.03
CA PRO A 201 -4.90 15.53 -3.78
C PRO A 201 -5.19 14.69 -5.02
N TYR A 202 -5.05 15.28 -6.20
CA TYR A 202 -5.35 14.63 -7.47
C TYR A 202 -4.20 14.86 -8.45
N TRP A 203 -4.17 14.01 -9.47
CA TRP A 203 -3.23 14.11 -10.56
C TRP A 203 -3.89 13.66 -11.87
N PRO A 204 -3.65 14.33 -13.01
CA PRO A 204 -2.87 15.56 -13.18
C PRO A 204 -3.57 16.82 -12.65
N PRO A 205 -2.83 17.91 -12.35
CA PRO A 205 -3.41 19.18 -11.90
C PRO A 205 -4.23 19.90 -12.98
N THR A 206 -3.86 19.72 -14.25
CA THR A 206 -4.53 20.34 -15.41
C THR A 206 -5.70 19.49 -15.87
N LEU A 207 -6.79 19.46 -15.09
CA LEU A 207 -8.11 19.06 -15.57
C LEU A 207 -9.08 20.24 -15.71
N THR A 208 -8.61 21.47 -15.47
CA THR A 208 -9.34 22.69 -15.80
C THR A 208 -9.11 23.04 -17.28
N PRO A 209 -10.14 23.00 -18.14
CA PRO A 209 -10.02 23.57 -19.48
C PRO A 209 -9.68 25.05 -19.32
N ILE A 210 -8.56 25.50 -19.87
CA ILE A 210 -8.33 26.94 -20.04
C ILE A 210 -9.27 27.34 -21.19
N PRO A 211 -10.34 28.14 -20.97
CA PRO A 211 -11.07 28.70 -22.09
C PRO A 211 -10.11 29.63 -22.82
N THR A 212 -9.56 29.16 -23.94
CA THR A 212 -8.70 29.98 -24.79
C THR A 212 -9.61 30.93 -25.57
N PRO A 213 -9.49 32.25 -25.40
CA PRO A 213 -10.13 33.18 -26.32
C PRO A 213 -9.59 32.93 -27.74
N PRO A 214 -10.41 32.96 -28.79
CA PRO A 214 -10.03 32.58 -30.15
C PRO A 214 -8.99 33.48 -30.84
N THR A 215 -8.31 34.38 -30.12
CA THR A 215 -7.47 35.42 -30.72
C THR A 215 -6.13 35.67 -30.03
N ALA A 216 -5.76 34.92 -29.01
CA ALA A 216 -4.42 35.04 -28.41
C ALA A 216 -3.46 34.06 -29.10
N SER A 217 -2.50 34.58 -29.85
CA SER A 217 -1.30 33.85 -30.25
C SER A 217 -0.55 33.41 -29.00
N VAL A 218 -0.76 32.16 -28.59
CA VAL A 218 -0.05 31.53 -27.47
C VAL A 218 1.43 31.41 -27.87
N PRO A 219 2.38 31.90 -27.06
CA PRO A 219 3.80 31.68 -27.33
C PRO A 219 4.10 30.18 -27.40
N ASP A 220 4.85 29.75 -28.44
CA ASP A 220 5.20 28.35 -28.73
C ASP A 220 5.99 27.63 -27.61
N GLU A 221 6.39 28.32 -26.55
CA GLU A 221 7.23 27.81 -25.47
C GLU A 221 6.50 27.72 -24.11
N GLN A 222 5.27 27.22 -24.08
CA GLN A 222 4.74 26.73 -22.80
C GLN A 222 5.48 25.43 -22.44
N PRO A 223 6.09 25.32 -21.24
CA PRO A 223 6.77 24.10 -20.83
C PRO A 223 5.78 22.95 -20.93
N GLN A 224 6.12 21.94 -21.72
CA GLN A 224 5.29 20.76 -21.93
C GLN A 224 4.91 20.21 -20.55
N PRO A 225 3.62 20.05 -20.22
CA PRO A 225 3.21 19.55 -18.92
C PRO A 225 3.88 18.20 -18.69
N ARG A 226 4.64 18.08 -17.60
CA ARG A 226 5.17 16.80 -17.14
C ARG A 226 4.00 16.01 -16.57
N TRP A 227 3.69 14.87 -17.16
CA TRP A 227 2.50 14.09 -16.78
C TRP A 227 2.73 13.12 -15.63
N LEU A 228 3.93 13.14 -15.05
CA LEU A 228 4.26 12.49 -13.79
C LEU A 228 4.55 13.53 -12.71
N PRO A 229 4.14 13.28 -11.45
CA PRO A 229 4.55 14.09 -10.31
C PRO A 229 6.02 13.86 -9.98
N ALA A 230 6.63 14.79 -9.24
CA ALA A 230 7.98 14.61 -8.70
C ALA A 230 8.01 13.54 -7.60
N ALA A 231 6.98 13.53 -6.76
CA ALA A 231 6.83 12.57 -5.69
C ALA A 231 5.35 12.27 -5.41
N LEU A 232 5.10 11.16 -4.75
CA LEU A 232 3.79 10.71 -4.33
C LEU A 232 3.86 10.28 -2.87
N LYS A 233 2.92 10.71 -2.05
CA LYS A 233 2.80 10.32 -0.64
C LYS A 233 1.55 9.48 -0.47
N VAL A 234 1.75 8.27 0.04
CA VAL A 234 0.67 7.34 0.40
C VAL A 234 0.54 7.31 1.90
N SER A 235 -0.68 7.50 2.40
CA SER A 235 -1.02 7.37 3.81
C SER A 235 -2.05 6.25 3.95
N LEU A 236 -1.72 5.20 4.70
CA LEU A 236 -2.58 4.05 5.00
C LEU A 236 -3.00 4.07 6.46
N GLN A 237 -4.31 3.95 6.71
CA GLN A 237 -4.85 3.68 8.03
C GLN A 237 -5.13 2.18 8.14
N THR A 238 -4.45 1.51 9.05
CA THR A 238 -4.58 0.07 9.31
C THR A 238 -5.09 -0.19 10.72
N GLY A 239 -5.73 -1.34 10.94
CA GLY A 239 -6.22 -1.74 12.26
C GLY A 239 -5.10 -2.01 13.26
N GLU A 240 -4.03 -2.70 12.83
CA GLU A 240 -2.97 -3.15 13.74
C GLU A 240 -1.87 -2.09 13.98
N LEU A 241 -1.44 -1.39 12.93
CA LEU A 241 -0.30 -0.47 12.97
C LEU A 241 -0.72 1.00 13.02
N GLY A 242 -2.01 1.30 12.87
CA GLY A 242 -2.52 2.66 12.81
C GLY A 242 -2.16 3.35 11.49
N LEU A 243 -1.81 4.64 11.57
CA LEU A 243 -1.43 5.46 10.41
C LEU A 243 0.03 5.20 10.01
N VAL A 244 0.24 4.73 8.79
CA VAL A 244 1.57 4.54 8.18
C VAL A 244 1.65 5.37 6.90
N GLU A 245 2.73 6.13 6.75
CA GLU A 245 2.95 6.98 5.58
C GLU A 245 4.26 6.67 4.87
N ARG A 246 4.28 6.76 3.55
CA ARG A 246 5.49 6.63 2.74
C ARG A 246 5.48 7.60 1.57
N ILE A 247 6.62 8.24 1.34
CA ILE A 247 6.86 9.11 0.18
C ILE A 247 7.69 8.33 -0.85
N PHE A 248 7.25 8.39 -2.11
CA PHE A 248 7.86 7.78 -3.26
C PHE A 248 8.34 8.87 -4.21
N MET A 249 9.62 8.87 -4.54
CA MET A 249 10.19 9.73 -5.58
C MET A 249 10.07 9.03 -6.93
N LEU A 250 9.62 9.75 -7.97
CA LEU A 250 9.50 9.20 -9.31
C LEU A 250 10.75 9.55 -10.13
N ALA A 251 11.26 8.59 -10.91
CA ALA A 251 12.45 8.79 -11.73
C ALA A 251 12.17 9.55 -13.03
N GLY A 252 10.92 9.49 -13.53
CA GLY A 252 10.51 9.98 -14.85
C GLY A 252 10.18 11.48 -14.94
N GLY A 253 10.83 12.29 -14.10
CA GLY A 253 10.55 13.72 -13.89
C GLY A 253 11.39 14.68 -14.70
#